data_AF-A0A6C0I932-F1
#
_entry.id   AF-A0A6C0I932-F1
#
_cell.length_a   1.000
_cell.length_b   1.000
_cell.length_c   1.000
_cell.angle_alpha   90.00
_cell.angle_beta   90.00
_cell.angle_gamma   90.00
#
_symmetry.space_group_name_H-M   'P 1'
#
loop_
_entity.id
_entity.type
_entity.pdbx_description
1 polymer ?
#
loop_
_entity_poly.entity_id
_entity_poly.type
_entity_poly.pdbx_seq_one_letter_code
_entity_poly.pdbx_strand_id
1 'polypeptide(L)'
;MTLTLIPSIEGITTLEPLSMIFLILVQVGGRYLKIELTPAQQKIINNVIIQSIILFAIILMATKNIVNSLIIVCVIYLCVKILFNENHKYNILSKKWLMEENIISSSNYKSLKDIYIKNVSSIL
;
A
#
# COMPACT_ATOMS: atom_id res chain seq x y z
N MET A 1 30.37 5.63 56.89
CA MET A 1 30.14 7.08 56.71
C MET A 1 31.24 7.55 55.77
N THR A 2 31.06 7.79 54.49
CA THR A 2 29.89 8.03 53.61
C THR A 2 30.26 7.55 52.21
N LEU A 3 29.39 6.73 51.61
CA LEU A 3 29.48 6.31 50.20
C LEU A 3 29.05 7.50 49.32
N THR A 4 30.00 8.29 48.84
CA THR A 4 29.72 9.41 47.93
C THR A 4 29.59 8.89 46.49
N LEU A 5 28.33 8.59 46.16
CA LEU A 5 27.62 9.02 44.94
C LEU A 5 28.42 8.97 43.62
N ILE A 6 28.05 7.99 42.80
CA ILE A 6 28.23 7.93 41.35
C ILE A 6 27.79 9.27 40.74
N PRO A 7 28.67 10.07 40.12
CA PRO A 7 28.22 11.19 39.32
C PRO A 7 27.81 10.69 37.93
N SER A 8 26.87 11.41 37.33
CA SER A 8 26.53 11.36 35.90
C SER A 8 25.44 10.37 35.47
N ILE A 9 24.28 10.48 36.12
CA ILE A 9 22.96 10.24 35.50
C ILE A 9 22.46 11.55 34.83
N GLU A 10 23.37 12.33 34.23
CA GLU A 10 23.04 13.66 33.66
C GLU A 10 22.64 13.61 32.18
N GLY A 11 22.77 12.45 31.53
CA GLY A 11 22.37 12.27 30.12
C GLY A 11 20.96 11.72 29.89
N ILE A 12 20.26 11.34 30.95
CA ILE A 12 19.03 10.53 30.86
C ILE A 12 17.75 11.38 31.07
N THR A 13 17.81 12.55 31.70
CA THR A 13 16.58 13.15 32.27
C THR A 13 16.01 14.39 31.55
N THR A 14 16.50 14.79 30.37
CA THR A 14 15.95 15.99 29.70
C THR A 14 14.96 15.71 28.57
N LEU A 15 14.89 14.48 28.04
CA LEU A 15 14.06 14.12 26.87
C LEU A 15 13.12 12.92 27.09
N GLU A 16 13.23 12.21 28.22
CA GLU A 16 12.44 10.99 28.48
C GLU A 16 10.91 11.25 28.55
N PRO A 17 10.41 12.27 29.29
CA PRO A 17 8.97 12.53 29.31
C PRO A 17 8.45 13.01 27.95
N LEU A 18 9.26 13.80 27.23
CA LEU A 18 8.90 14.32 25.91
C LEU A 18 8.76 13.18 24.89
N SER A 19 9.68 12.20 24.96
CA SER A 19 9.69 11.01 24.10
C SER A 19 8.47 10.12 24.36
N MET A 20 8.06 9.97 25.62
CA MET A 20 6.87 9.23 26.01
C MET A 20 5.58 9.91 25.54
N ILE A 21 5.52 11.24 25.64
CA ILE A 21 4.43 12.06 25.09
C ILE A 21 4.39 11.94 23.56
N PHE A 22 5.54 11.96 22.89
CA PHE A 22 5.62 11.80 21.43
C PHE A 22 5.12 10.44 20.95
N LEU A 23 5.45 9.37 21.68
CA LEU A 23 4.94 8.02 21.42
C LEU A 23 3.41 7.97 21.46
N ILE A 24 2.80 8.62 22.45
CA ILE A 24 1.33 8.68 22.57
C ILE A 24 0.73 9.56 21.46
N LEU A 25 1.34 10.72 21.18
CA LEU A 25 0.89 11.64 20.14
C LEU A 25 0.96 11.05 18.73
N VAL A 26 1.96 10.21 18.42
CA VAL A 26 2.05 9.52 17.13
C VAL A 26 0.93 8.48 16.97
N GLN A 27 0.63 7.73 18.03
CA GLN A 27 -0.43 6.71 18.01
C GLN A 27 -1.83 7.34 17.89
N VAL A 28 -2.07 8.45 18.58
CA VAL A 28 -3.33 9.20 18.50
C VAL A 28 -3.41 10.00 17.19
N GLY A 29 -2.32 10.68 16.83
CA GLY A 29 -2.19 11.46 15.61
C GLY A 29 -2.42 10.63 14.36
N GLY A 30 -1.91 9.39 14.30
CA GLY A 30 -2.13 8.49 13.16
C GLY A 30 -3.60 8.14 12.90
N ARG A 31 -4.48 8.22 13.92
CA ARG A 31 -5.91 7.91 13.79
C ARG A 31 -6.80 9.16 13.63
N TYR A 32 -6.34 10.32 14.11
CA TYR A 32 -7.17 11.54 14.21
C TYR A 32 -6.62 12.77 13.49
N LEU A 33 -5.37 12.77 13.01
CA LEU A 33 -4.87 13.80 12.09
C LEU A 33 -5.43 13.53 10.69
N LYS A 34 -6.71 13.82 10.50
CA LYS A 34 -7.21 14.17 9.16
C LYS A 34 -6.61 15.52 8.82
N ILE A 35 -5.37 15.53 8.36
CA ILE A 35 -4.75 16.73 7.80
C ILE A 35 -5.61 17.08 6.58
N GLU A 36 -6.42 18.12 6.71
CA GLU A 36 -7.18 18.66 5.58
C GLU A 36 -6.19 19.32 4.62
N LEU A 37 -5.72 18.52 3.67
CA LEU A 37 -4.83 18.99 2.62
C LEU A 37 -5.58 20.00 1.75
N THR A 38 -4.91 21.10 1.42
CA THR A 38 -5.46 22.06 0.44
C THR A 38 -5.70 21.36 -0.91
N PRO A 39 -6.63 21.85 -1.74
CA PRO A 39 -6.95 21.22 -3.03
C PRO A 39 -5.72 21.07 -3.94
N ALA A 40 -4.77 22.03 -3.88
CA ALA A 40 -3.52 21.94 -4.62
C ALA A 40 -2.62 20.79 -4.11
N GLN A 41 -2.49 20.63 -2.80
CA GLN A 41 -1.71 19.55 -2.18
C GLN A 41 -2.31 18.17 -2.47
N GLN A 42 -3.64 18.06 -2.41
CA GLN A 42 -4.34 16.83 -2.79
C GLN A 42 -4.06 16.44 -4.23
N LYS A 43 -4.06 17.40 -5.16
CA LYS A 43 -3.75 17.13 -6.56
C LYS A 43 -2.31 16.66 -6.77
N ILE A 44 -1.35 17.20 -6.01
CA ILE A 44 0.04 16.76 -6.03
C ILE A 44 0.16 15.34 -5.48
N ILE A 45 -0.44 15.05 -4.32
CA ILE A 45 -0.37 13.75 -3.66
C ILE A 45 -1.13 12.67 -4.46
N ASN A 46 -2.21 13.03 -5.15
CA ASN A 46 -2.97 12.12 -6.00
C ASN A 46 -2.31 11.86 -7.36
N ASN A 47 -1.17 12.49 -7.65
CA ASN A 47 -0.40 12.18 -8.85
C ASN A 47 0.27 10.81 -8.70
N VAL A 48 0.13 9.95 -9.72
CA VAL A 48 0.71 8.60 -9.76
C VAL A 48 2.22 8.59 -9.49
N ILE A 49 2.96 9.59 -9.97
CA ILE A 49 4.41 9.70 -9.76
C ILE A 49 4.72 9.96 -8.28
N ILE A 50 3.99 10.89 -7.67
CA ILE A 50 4.17 11.24 -6.25
C ILE A 50 3.74 10.08 -5.35
N GLN A 51 2.63 9.41 -5.63
CA GLN A 51 2.24 8.21 -4.88
C GLN A 51 3.31 7.11 -4.95
N SER A 52 3.95 6.94 -6.12
CA SER A 52 5.03 5.97 -6.29
C SER A 52 6.29 6.37 -5.51
N ILE A 53 6.62 7.66 -5.47
CA ILE A 53 7.74 8.18 -4.67
C ILE A 53 7.49 7.97 -3.16
N ILE A 54 6.26 8.22 -2.71
CA ILE A 54 5.86 8.04 -1.31
C ILE A 54 5.93 6.55 -0.93
N LEU A 55 5.38 5.68 -1.78
CA LEU A 55 5.43 4.23 -1.57
C LEU A 55 6.89 3.73 -1.49
N PHE A 56 7.74 4.18 -2.41
CA PHE A 56 9.17 3.85 -2.38
C PHE A 56 9.84 4.36 -1.10
N ALA A 57 9.54 5.58 -0.66
CA ALA A 57 10.10 6.14 0.57
C ALA A 57 9.69 5.34 1.82
N ILE A 58 8.43 4.93 1.92
CA ILE A 58 7.92 4.10 3.03
C ILE A 58 8.66 2.75 3.07
N ILE A 59 8.80 2.10 1.92
CA ILE A 59 9.48 0.80 1.83
C ILE A 59 10.98 0.97 2.09
N LEU A 60 11.61 2.01 1.57
CA LEU A 60 13.01 2.32 1.85
C LEU A 60 13.26 2.54 3.34
N MET A 61 12.36 3.26 4.03
CA MET A 61 12.43 3.47 5.47
C MET A 61 12.29 2.15 6.25
N ALA A 62 11.41 1.26 5.81
CA ALA A 62 11.20 -0.03 6.45
C ALA A 62 12.36 -1.01 6.21
N THR A 63 12.85 -1.11 4.96
CA THR A 63 13.88 -2.07 4.56
C THR A 63 15.31 -1.58 4.85
N LYS A 64 15.52 -0.26 4.95
CA LYS A 64 16.83 0.39 5.13
C LYS A 64 17.87 0.04 4.06
N ASN A 65 17.45 -0.50 2.91
CA ASN A 65 18.29 -0.89 1.79
C ASN A 65 17.62 -0.51 0.47
N ILE A 66 18.31 0.29 -0.34
CA ILE A 66 17.83 0.87 -1.60
C ILE A 66 17.55 -0.20 -2.66
N VAL A 67 18.40 -1.22 -2.78
CA VAL A 67 18.23 -2.27 -3.79
C VAL A 67 17.01 -3.12 -3.48
N ASN A 68 16.89 -3.55 -2.22
CA ASN A 68 15.77 -4.36 -1.77
C ASN A 68 14.45 -3.60 -1.86
N SER A 69 14.43 -2.31 -1.50
CA SER A 69 13.21 -1.50 -1.59
C SER A 69 12.74 -1.33 -3.04
N LEU A 70 13.66 -1.20 -3.99
CA LEU A 70 13.33 -1.09 -5.41
C LEU A 70 12.70 -2.39 -5.95
N ILE A 71 13.24 -3.54 -5.57
CA ILE A 71 12.69 -4.85 -5.94
C ILE A 71 11.27 -5.00 -5.38
N ILE A 72 11.07 -4.67 -4.10
CA ILE A 72 9.75 -4.78 -3.44
C ILE A 72 8.73 -3.86 -4.12
N VAL A 73 9.09 -2.60 -4.42
CA VAL A 73 8.21 -1.67 -5.15
C VAL A 73 7.84 -2.22 -6.52
N CYS A 74 8.81 -2.80 -7.24
CA CYS A 74 8.56 -3.39 -8.55
C CYS A 74 7.56 -4.55 -8.48
N VAL A 75 7.72 -5.44 -7.49
CA VAL A 75 6.78 -6.54 -7.25
C VAL A 75 5.39 -6.02 -6.90
N ILE A 76 5.27 -5.03 -6.03
CA ILE A 76 3.99 -4.42 -5.66
C ILE A 76 3.32 -3.80 -6.89
N TYR A 77 4.06 -3.07 -7.71
CA TYR A 77 3.53 -2.46 -8.92
C TYR A 77 3.02 -3.51 -9.90
N LEU A 78 3.76 -4.62 -10.06
CA LEU A 78 3.33 -5.76 -10.86
C LEU A 78 2.05 -6.39 -10.31
N CYS A 79 1.97 -6.61 -9.00
CA CYS A 79 0.76 -7.13 -8.36
C CYS A 79 -0.45 -6.23 -8.63
N VAL A 80 -0.32 -4.91 -8.39
CA VAL A 80 -1.46 -3.98 -8.50
C VAL A 80 -1.85 -3.69 -9.96
N LYS A 81 -0.89 -3.53 -10.87
CA LYS A 81 -1.18 -3.13 -12.26
C LYS A 81 -1.45 -4.27 -13.22
N ILE A 82 -0.94 -5.47 -12.91
CA ILE A 82 -1.06 -6.64 -13.79
C ILE A 82 -1.93 -7.70 -13.14
N LEU A 83 -1.58 -8.12 -11.92
CA LEU A 83 -2.14 -9.31 -11.28
C LEU A 83 -3.53 -9.08 -10.70
N PHE A 84 -3.76 -7.89 -10.15
CA PHE A 84 -5.02 -7.46 -9.55
C PHE A 84 -5.70 -6.37 -10.38
N ASN A 85 -5.38 -6.26 -11.67
CA ASN A 85 -6.04 -5.32 -12.56
C ASN A 85 -7.01 -6.06 -13.47
N GLU A 86 -8.28 -5.76 -13.29
CA GLU A 86 -9.45 -6.39 -13.88
C GLU A 86 -9.53 -6.22 -15.39
N ASN A 87 -8.91 -5.14 -15.88
CA ASN A 87 -8.80 -4.85 -17.29
C ASN A 87 -7.61 -5.54 -17.96
N HIS A 88 -6.71 -6.16 -17.18
CA HIS A 88 -5.49 -6.76 -17.69
C HIS A 88 -5.69 -8.25 -18.04
N LYS A 89 -5.04 -8.71 -19.11
CA LYS A 89 -5.17 -10.10 -19.60
C LYS A 89 -4.74 -11.15 -18.57
N TYR A 90 -3.76 -10.82 -17.73
CA TYR A 90 -3.19 -11.70 -16.70
C TYR A 90 -3.76 -11.44 -15.30
N ASN A 91 -4.98 -10.89 -15.22
CA ASN A 91 -5.68 -10.78 -13.94
C ASN A 91 -5.86 -12.15 -13.29
N ILE A 92 -5.52 -12.26 -12.01
CA ILE A 92 -5.66 -13.48 -11.21
C ILE A 92 -7.03 -13.57 -10.51
N LEU A 93 -7.77 -12.45 -10.42
CA LEU A 93 -9.05 -12.38 -9.73
C LEU A 93 -10.12 -13.22 -10.46
N SER A 94 -10.95 -13.91 -9.67
CA SER A 94 -12.01 -14.76 -10.21
C SER A 94 -13.06 -13.94 -10.94
N LYS A 95 -13.22 -14.21 -12.24
CA LYS A 95 -14.23 -13.54 -13.08
C LYS A 95 -15.65 -13.69 -12.53
N LYS A 96 -15.95 -14.83 -11.89
CA LYS A 96 -17.27 -15.06 -11.26
C LYS A 96 -17.55 -14.03 -10.17
N TRP A 97 -16.58 -13.80 -9.28
CA TRP A 97 -16.72 -12.85 -8.18
C TRP A 97 -16.81 -11.42 -8.71
N LEU A 98 -16.00 -11.06 -9.70
CA LEU A 98 -16.03 -9.73 -10.34
C LEU A 98 -17.37 -9.41 -11.01
N MET A 99 -18.09 -10.42 -11.50
CA MET A 99 -19.41 -10.25 -12.10
C MET A 99 -20.52 -10.10 -11.06
N GLU A 100 -20.42 -10.80 -9.93
CA GLU A 100 -21.35 -10.69 -8.80
C GLU A 100 -21.32 -9.28 -8.20
N GLU A 101 -20.13 -8.70 -8.09
CA GLU A 101 -19.90 -7.32 -7.62
C GLU A 101 -20.15 -6.25 -8.70
N ASN A 102 -20.63 -6.61 -9.90
CA ASN A 102 -20.84 -5.69 -11.04
C ASN A 102 -19.58 -4.90 -11.48
N ILE A 103 -18.38 -5.41 -11.20
CA ILE A 103 -17.10 -4.77 -11.58
C ILE A 103 -16.80 -5.01 -13.06
N ILE A 104 -17.20 -6.17 -13.61
CA ILE A 104 -17.06 -6.50 -15.03
C ILE A 104 -18.44 -6.81 -15.63
N SER A 105 -18.78 -6.16 -16.75
CA SER A 105 -20.03 -6.43 -17.47
C SER A 105 -20.01 -7.77 -18.20
N SER A 106 -21.14 -8.49 -18.14
CA SER A 106 -21.39 -9.81 -18.74
C SER A 106 -21.02 -9.92 -20.24
N SER A 107 -21.06 -8.82 -20.99
CA SER A 107 -20.84 -8.80 -22.44
C SER A 107 -19.45 -9.30 -22.89
N ASN A 108 -18.44 -9.26 -22.03
CA ASN A 108 -17.07 -9.65 -22.36
C ASN A 108 -16.68 -11.05 -21.85
N TYR A 109 -17.56 -11.72 -21.12
CA TYR A 109 -17.32 -13.04 -20.58
C TYR A 109 -17.97 -14.11 -21.45
N LYS A 110 -17.16 -14.77 -22.28
CA LYS A 110 -17.58 -16.04 -22.88
C LYS A 110 -17.39 -17.15 -21.86
N SER A 111 -18.50 -17.73 -21.40
CA SER A 111 -18.45 -18.96 -20.61
C SER A 111 -17.76 -20.05 -21.43
N LEU A 112 -17.04 -20.96 -20.77
CA LEU A 112 -16.52 -22.17 -21.42
C LEU A 112 -17.63 -22.94 -22.15
N LYS A 113 -18.86 -22.89 -21.61
CA LYS A 113 -20.05 -23.46 -22.23
C LYS A 113 -20.36 -22.80 -23.58
N ASP A 114 -20.26 -21.47 -23.67
CA ASP A 114 -20.55 -20.72 -24.89
C ASP A 114 -19.47 -20.92 -25.97
N ILE A 115 -18.20 -21.02 -25.54
CA ILE A 115 -17.08 -21.33 -26.44
C ILE A 115 -17.24 -22.74 -27.01
N TYR A 116 -17.63 -23.70 -26.16
CA TYR A 116 -17.86 -25.09 -26.58
C TYR A 116 -19.00 -25.19 -27.59
N ILE A 117 -20.17 -24.61 -27.30
CA ILE A 117 -21.33 -24.61 -28.20
C ILE A 117 -20.96 -23.97 -29.55
N LYS A 118 -20.24 -22.84 -29.54
CA LYS A 118 -19.80 -22.16 -30.77
C LYS A 118 -18.91 -23.05 -31.63
N ASN A 119 -17.89 -23.67 -31.06
CA ASN A 119 -16.97 -24.51 -31.82
C ASN A 119 -17.67 -25.72 -32.43
N VAL A 120 -18.57 -26.38 -31.68
CA VAL A 120 -19.37 -27.50 -32.20
C VAL A 120 -20.30 -27.04 -33.32
N SER A 121 -20.99 -25.90 -33.17
CA SER A 121 -21.87 -25.34 -34.21
C SER A 121 -21.16 -24.87 -35.48
N SER A 122 -19.84 -24.66 -35.44
CA SER A 122 -19.05 -24.29 -36.62
C SER A 122 -18.52 -25.48 -37.41
N ILE A 123 -18.62 -26.68 -36.85
CA ILE A 123 -18.16 -27.95 -37.46
C ILE A 123 -19.34 -28.71 -38.09
N LEU A 124 -20.56 -28.48 -37.58
CA LEU A 124 -21.83 -28.92 -38.15
C LEU A 124 -22.30 -27.98 -39.27
#